data_AF-A0A8H5HWG2-F1
#
_entry.id   AF-A0A8H5HWG2-F1
#
_cell.length_a   1.000
_cell.length_b   1.000
_cell.length_c   1.000
_cell.angle_alpha   90.00
_cell.angle_beta   90.00
_cell.angle_gamma   90.00
#
_symmetry.space_group_name_H-M   'P 1'
#
loop_
_entity.id
_entity.type
_entity.pdbx_description
1 polymer ?
#
loop_
_entity_poly.entity_id
_entity_poly.type
_entity_poly.pdbx_seq_one_letter_code
_entity_poly.pdbx_strand_id
1 'polypeptide(L)'
;MAADDIPDTPQRRDISFYFVFLFLVFPFWASVPFAWTFVTYALLSGRIWYYTLPRLACFAIALSEVIFSVYHHQLVQEISGPTNIGHGSVPEIQLAFQRILKAGLADLPKEGFDEETLDTERPGSPAELITQLDENDPRAIDFRNILRTWFGRNPWSTMRLLEVQQWIYWSIFSKELEEENLPQSHKAVLDDTVDLLQKRLGKPIPEGSNPSNRPMLLNIDKPNVLWRPFTFYAISMFVNILLDQWYQRSRNFYRGKYAGLEYLVRIPPTWQASRDPSPVVFLHGLGLGLLQYHSFLSHLTREFVDRPLLILLQPHISQNIFHPKYLQPMPRKEFTKTLVGLLALLGWAELEPAPSKDDQDKSPDFGRDGHRGVTLLSHSNGSYAHAWILKDYPHAIRRSCFVDPVTFCGWEGDVCRNFFYKTCTTGTELLVRYFVGTELGVVNLLQRNFDWSSNSLWYEEIPNARDPSKTLFLLGDKDSIVSTERVKLYLRSHGVRKGLWTDPNGRHGQALLAGGAGCKMVYDWIREREI
;
A
#
# COMPACT_ATOMS: atom_id res chain seq x y z
N MET A 1 10.00 -21.09 -28.52
CA MET A 1 9.57 -19.73 -28.10
C MET A 1 10.45 -19.34 -26.93
N ALA A 2 11.08 -18.18 -26.98
CA ALA A 2 11.78 -17.64 -25.81
C ALA A 2 10.78 -17.51 -24.65
N ALA A 3 11.24 -17.67 -23.40
CA ALA A 3 10.39 -17.53 -22.21
C ALA A 3 9.64 -16.17 -22.17
N ASP A 4 10.14 -15.18 -22.91
CA ASP A 4 9.66 -13.79 -22.95
C ASP A 4 8.45 -13.54 -23.87
N ASP A 5 7.95 -14.58 -24.53
CA ASP A 5 6.87 -14.47 -25.53
C ASP A 5 5.58 -15.22 -25.15
N ILE A 6 5.47 -15.76 -23.92
CA ILE A 6 4.21 -16.39 -23.48
C ILE A 6 3.24 -15.28 -23.04
N PRO A 7 2.13 -15.04 -23.75
CA PRO A 7 1.11 -14.09 -23.31
C PRO A 7 0.37 -14.62 -22.08
N ASP A 8 -0.05 -13.72 -21.19
CA ASP A 8 -1.09 -14.06 -20.20
C ASP A 8 -2.35 -14.47 -20.98
N THR A 9 -2.74 -15.74 -20.92
CA THR A 9 -3.97 -16.20 -21.56
C THR A 9 -5.16 -15.51 -20.90
N PRO A 10 -6.07 -14.88 -21.66
CA PRO A 10 -7.28 -14.27 -21.09
C PRO A 10 -8.06 -15.31 -20.29
N GLN A 11 -8.06 -15.17 -18.97
CA GLN A 11 -8.79 -16.08 -18.10
C GLN A 11 -10.29 -15.83 -18.24
N ARG A 12 -11.06 -16.90 -18.43
CA ARG A 12 -12.53 -16.81 -18.41
C ARG A 12 -13.00 -16.53 -16.99
N ARG A 13 -14.05 -15.71 -16.86
CA ARG A 13 -14.74 -15.49 -15.58
C ARG A 13 -15.31 -16.80 -15.06
N ASP A 14 -15.07 -17.09 -13.78
CA ASP A 14 -15.63 -18.27 -13.13
C ASP A 14 -17.06 -18.01 -12.62
N ILE A 15 -17.70 -19.06 -12.11
CA ILE A 15 -19.07 -18.97 -11.56
C ILE A 15 -19.11 -18.04 -10.32
N SER A 16 -18.03 -17.99 -9.54
CA SER A 16 -17.97 -17.14 -8.34
C SER A 16 -18.03 -15.64 -8.69
N PHE A 17 -17.45 -15.24 -9.83
CA PHE A 17 -17.57 -13.88 -10.35
C PHE A 17 -19.03 -13.52 -10.58
N TYR A 18 -19.77 -14.34 -11.33
CA TYR A 18 -21.16 -14.06 -11.66
C TYR A 18 -22.06 -14.04 -10.43
N PHE A 19 -21.82 -14.94 -9.47
CA PHE A 19 -22.52 -14.96 -8.21
C PHE A 19 -22.31 -13.65 -7.42
N VAL A 20 -21.05 -13.26 -7.19
CA VAL A 20 -20.72 -12.01 -6.49
C VAL A 20 -21.28 -10.80 -7.24
N PHE A 21 -21.17 -10.78 -8.57
CA PHE A 21 -21.71 -9.70 -9.38
C PHE A 21 -23.22 -9.55 -9.17
N LEU A 22 -23.99 -10.63 -9.34
CA LEU A 22 -25.45 -10.56 -9.32
C LEU A 22 -26.02 -10.30 -7.92
N PHE A 23 -25.41 -10.88 -6.88
CA PHE A 23 -25.99 -10.89 -5.53
C PHE A 23 -25.34 -9.90 -4.56
N LEU A 24 -24.14 -9.38 -4.85
CA LEU A 24 -23.44 -8.45 -3.97
C LEU A 24 -23.14 -7.12 -4.65
N VAL A 25 -22.45 -7.10 -5.80
CA VAL A 25 -22.01 -5.84 -6.41
C VAL A 25 -23.15 -5.12 -7.12
N PHE A 26 -23.90 -5.81 -7.98
CA PHE A 26 -24.99 -5.23 -8.75
C PHE A 26 -26.08 -4.62 -7.86
N PRO A 27 -26.57 -5.27 -6.78
CA PRO A 27 -27.58 -4.66 -5.91
C PRO A 27 -27.12 -3.36 -5.25
N PHE A 28 -25.86 -3.30 -4.81
CA PHE A 28 -25.27 -2.08 -4.24
C PHE A 28 -25.13 -0.97 -5.28
N TRP A 29 -24.64 -1.32 -6.47
CA TRP A 29 -24.46 -0.34 -7.54
C TRP A 29 -25.81 0.16 -8.09
N ALA A 30 -26.79 -0.74 -8.26
CA ALA A 30 -28.09 -0.46 -8.86
C ALA A 30 -29.05 0.30 -7.93
N SER A 31 -28.80 0.32 -6.62
CA SER A 31 -29.68 1.03 -5.68
C SER A 31 -29.75 2.54 -5.97
N VAL A 32 -28.68 3.15 -6.47
CA VAL A 32 -28.65 4.57 -6.83
C VAL A 32 -29.51 4.86 -8.08
N PRO A 33 -29.34 4.18 -9.23
CA PRO A 33 -30.28 4.28 -10.35
C PRO A 33 -31.73 4.00 -9.97
N PHE A 34 -31.99 2.96 -9.15
CA PHE A 34 -33.34 2.67 -8.70
C PHE A 34 -33.92 3.77 -7.80
N ALA A 35 -33.10 4.40 -6.94
CA ALA A 35 -33.50 5.56 -6.16
C ALA A 35 -33.88 6.74 -7.06
N TRP A 36 -33.09 7.04 -8.10
CA TRP A 36 -33.42 8.04 -9.12
C TRP A 36 -34.76 7.75 -9.80
N THR A 37 -34.96 6.52 -10.27
CA THR A 37 -36.24 6.12 -10.91
C THR A 37 -37.41 6.26 -9.94
N PHE A 38 -37.27 5.79 -8.70
CA PHE A 38 -38.33 5.83 -7.70
C PHE A 38 -38.70 7.25 -7.29
N VAL A 39 -37.72 8.10 -6.98
CA VAL A 39 -37.95 9.50 -6.58
C VAL A 39 -38.59 10.27 -7.73
N THR A 40 -38.06 10.13 -8.94
CA THR A 40 -38.60 10.80 -10.14
C THR A 40 -40.05 10.36 -10.39
N TYR A 41 -40.33 9.05 -10.34
CA TYR A 41 -41.69 8.53 -10.48
C TYR A 41 -42.64 9.06 -9.40
N ALA A 42 -42.22 9.05 -8.13
CA ALA A 42 -43.03 9.49 -7.00
C ALA A 42 -43.41 10.98 -7.11
N LEU A 43 -42.46 11.81 -7.53
CA LEU A 43 -42.67 13.25 -7.75
C LEU A 43 -43.56 13.51 -8.97
N LEU A 44 -43.27 12.90 -10.12
CA LEU A 44 -44.04 13.10 -11.36
C LEU A 44 -45.48 12.60 -11.26
N SER A 45 -45.70 11.48 -10.57
CA SER A 45 -47.05 10.91 -10.41
C SER A 45 -47.87 11.59 -9.31
N GLY A 46 -47.28 12.50 -8.52
CA GLY A 46 -47.92 13.09 -7.34
C GLY A 46 -48.27 12.08 -6.24
N ARG A 47 -47.82 10.82 -6.34
CA ARG A 47 -48.18 9.75 -5.40
C ARG A 47 -47.59 9.94 -4.00
N ILE A 48 -46.53 10.74 -3.88
CA ILE A 48 -45.88 11.06 -2.60
C ILE A 48 -46.86 11.58 -1.54
N TRP A 49 -47.86 12.36 -1.96
CA TRP A 49 -48.88 12.94 -1.07
C TRP A 49 -49.82 11.90 -0.45
N TYR A 50 -49.82 10.67 -0.97
CA TYR A 50 -50.65 9.56 -0.51
C TYR A 50 -49.82 8.43 0.13
N TYR A 51 -48.53 8.66 0.39
CA TYR A 51 -47.68 7.65 1.00
C TYR A 51 -47.99 7.46 2.48
N THR A 52 -48.06 6.19 2.89
CA THR A 52 -48.03 5.80 4.30
C THR A 52 -46.64 6.09 4.88
N LEU A 53 -46.52 6.18 6.21
CA LEU A 53 -45.24 6.43 6.88
C LEU A 53 -44.09 5.53 6.40
N PRO A 54 -44.25 4.20 6.22
CA PRO A 54 -43.18 3.35 5.70
C PRO A 54 -42.76 3.73 4.27
N ARG A 55 -43.70 4.09 3.40
CA ARG A 55 -43.39 4.55 2.03
C ARG A 55 -42.72 5.91 2.03
N LEU A 56 -43.10 6.80 2.95
CA LEU A 56 -42.44 8.08 3.14
C LEU A 56 -41.00 7.89 3.62
N ALA A 57 -40.74 6.94 4.52
CA ALA A 57 -39.39 6.58 4.93
C ALA A 57 -38.55 6.02 3.76
N CYS A 58 -39.10 5.11 2.95
CA CYS A 58 -38.44 4.63 1.74
C CYS A 58 -38.14 5.77 0.75
N PHE A 59 -39.08 6.71 0.58
CA PHE A 59 -38.88 7.91 -0.23
C PHE A 59 -37.76 8.80 0.32
N ALA A 60 -37.71 9.04 1.63
CA ALA A 60 -36.66 9.83 2.24
C ALA A 60 -35.27 9.20 2.08
N ILE A 61 -35.17 7.86 2.22
CA ILE A 61 -33.92 7.12 1.97
C ILE A 61 -33.52 7.27 0.50
N ALA A 62 -34.43 7.00 -0.44
CA ALA A 62 -34.14 7.12 -1.86
C ALA A 62 -33.77 8.57 -2.27
N LEU A 63 -34.42 9.58 -1.68
CA LEU A 63 -34.07 10.98 -1.90
C LEU A 63 -32.67 11.29 -1.37
N SER A 64 -32.30 10.72 -0.22
CA SER A 64 -30.93 10.86 0.33
C SER A 64 -29.89 10.22 -0.59
N GLU A 65 -30.19 9.05 -1.18
CA GLU A 65 -29.35 8.40 -2.19
C GLU A 65 -29.17 9.28 -3.43
N VAL A 66 -30.26 9.88 -3.93
CA VAL A 66 -30.23 10.80 -5.08
C VAL A 66 -29.34 12.01 -4.80
N ILE A 67 -29.58 12.72 -3.69
CA ILE A 67 -28.81 13.91 -3.30
C ILE A 67 -27.34 13.57 -3.12
N PHE A 68 -27.06 12.48 -2.40
CA PHE A 68 -25.69 12.03 -2.16
C PHE A 68 -24.99 11.59 -3.45
N SER A 69 -25.69 10.99 -4.42
CA SER A 69 -25.09 10.62 -5.70
C SER A 69 -24.60 11.83 -6.50
N VAL A 70 -25.30 12.96 -6.41
CA VAL A 70 -24.85 14.23 -7.02
C VAL A 70 -23.62 14.77 -6.31
N TYR A 71 -23.62 14.78 -4.97
CA TYR A 71 -22.46 15.17 -4.16
C TYR A 71 -21.24 14.27 -4.46
N HIS A 72 -21.43 12.95 -4.49
CA HIS A 72 -20.38 12.00 -4.83
C HIS A 72 -19.84 12.25 -6.24
N HIS A 73 -20.69 12.60 -7.21
CA HIS A 73 -20.23 12.97 -8.55
C HIS A 73 -19.34 14.23 -8.51
N GLN A 74 -19.72 15.25 -7.73
CA GLN A 74 -18.89 16.46 -7.55
C GLN A 74 -17.51 16.11 -6.98
N LEU A 75 -17.45 15.28 -5.93
CA LEU A 75 -16.18 14.84 -5.36
C LEU A 75 -15.32 14.05 -6.37
N VAL A 76 -15.94 13.22 -7.22
CA VAL A 76 -15.22 12.52 -8.30
C VAL A 76 -14.60 13.52 -9.28
N GLN A 77 -15.31 14.59 -9.62
CA GLN A 77 -14.76 15.64 -10.49
C GLN A 77 -13.59 16.37 -9.82
N GLU A 78 -13.68 16.66 -8.52
CA GLU A 78 -12.60 17.33 -7.76
C GLU A 78 -11.30 16.53 -7.81
N ILE A 79 -11.35 15.20 -7.67
CA ILE A 79 -10.15 14.35 -7.71
C ILE A 79 -9.71 14.00 -9.14
N SER A 80 -10.56 14.23 -10.15
CA SER A 80 -10.23 13.89 -11.54
C SER A 80 -9.20 14.83 -12.17
N GLY A 81 -8.89 15.94 -11.49
CA GLY A 81 -7.84 16.88 -11.88
C GLY A 81 -6.42 16.28 -11.90
N PRO A 82 -5.42 17.09 -12.31
CA PRO A 82 -4.03 16.66 -12.38
C PRO A 82 -3.51 16.20 -11.02
N THR A 83 -2.52 15.30 -11.02
CA THR A 83 -1.90 14.81 -9.78
C THR A 83 -1.33 15.97 -8.94
N ASN A 84 -1.56 15.91 -7.63
CA ASN A 84 -1.07 16.91 -6.68
C ASN A 84 0.37 16.64 -6.22
N ILE A 85 0.98 15.54 -6.67
CA ILE A 85 2.37 15.23 -6.32
C ILE A 85 3.29 16.10 -7.17
N GLY A 86 3.96 17.05 -6.50
CA GLY A 86 5.07 17.78 -7.11
C GLY A 86 6.16 16.82 -7.52
N HIS A 87 6.84 17.11 -8.64
CA HIS A 87 7.99 16.32 -9.07
C HIS A 87 8.98 16.24 -7.90
N GLY A 88 9.39 15.02 -7.54
CA GLY A 88 10.59 14.83 -6.72
C GLY A 88 11.77 15.55 -7.38
N SER A 89 12.82 15.84 -6.62
CA SER A 89 13.99 16.46 -7.25
C SER A 89 14.51 15.51 -8.35
N VAL A 90 14.87 16.05 -9.52
CA VAL A 90 15.41 15.25 -10.64
C VAL A 90 16.50 14.26 -10.19
N PRO A 91 17.43 14.61 -9.27
CA PRO A 91 18.40 13.68 -8.73
C PRO A 91 17.79 12.51 -7.94
N GLU A 92 16.76 12.72 -7.11
CA GLU A 92 16.08 11.65 -6.38
C GLU A 92 15.42 10.66 -7.33
N ILE A 93 14.83 11.18 -8.42
CA ILE A 93 14.15 10.36 -9.43
C ILE A 93 15.16 9.56 -10.25
N GLN A 94 16.26 10.19 -10.66
CA GLN A 94 17.37 9.50 -11.33
C GLN A 94 17.96 8.39 -10.45
N LEU A 95 18.17 8.66 -9.15
CA LEU A 95 18.65 7.67 -8.21
C LEU A 95 17.66 6.50 -8.04
N ALA A 96 16.36 6.79 -7.94
CA ALA A 96 15.33 5.77 -7.87
C ALA A 96 15.30 4.90 -9.13
N PHE A 97 15.38 5.51 -10.31
CA PHE A 97 15.40 4.77 -11.58
C PHE A 97 16.67 3.91 -11.72
N GLN A 98 17.84 4.46 -11.36
CA GLN A 98 19.08 3.69 -11.33
C GLN A 98 19.00 2.51 -10.35
N ARG A 99 18.40 2.68 -9.17
CA ARG A 99 18.15 1.57 -8.23
C ARG A 99 17.29 0.49 -8.87
N ILE A 100 16.22 0.85 -9.57
CA ILE A 100 15.34 -0.09 -10.28
C ILE A 100 16.10 -0.86 -11.36
N LEU A 101 16.86 -0.16 -12.21
CA LEU A 101 17.64 -0.83 -13.25
C LEU A 101 18.69 -1.79 -12.69
N LYS A 102 19.24 -1.47 -11.51
CA LYS A 102 20.21 -2.31 -10.82
C LYS A 102 19.57 -3.46 -10.04
N ALA A 103 18.28 -3.40 -9.73
CA ALA A 103 17.57 -4.43 -8.99
C ALA A 103 17.68 -5.79 -9.69
N GLY A 104 18.19 -6.80 -8.99
CA GLY A 104 18.38 -8.15 -9.53
C GLY A 104 19.53 -8.29 -10.53
N LEU A 105 20.48 -7.35 -10.57
CA LEU A 105 21.75 -7.52 -11.30
C LEU A 105 22.77 -8.33 -10.50
N ALA A 106 22.78 -8.15 -9.18
CA ALA A 106 23.69 -8.87 -8.29
C ALA A 106 23.45 -10.37 -8.41
N ASP A 107 24.53 -11.14 -8.55
CA ASP A 107 24.47 -12.59 -8.61
C ASP A 107 24.27 -13.16 -7.19
N LEU A 108 23.02 -13.09 -6.73
CA LEU A 108 22.61 -13.54 -5.41
C LEU A 108 22.13 -14.99 -5.53
N PRO A 109 22.73 -15.97 -4.81
CA PRO A 109 22.26 -17.34 -4.83
C PRO A 109 20.78 -17.44 -4.47
N LYS A 110 20.02 -18.22 -5.25
CA LYS A 110 18.56 -18.43 -5.04
C LYS A 110 18.22 -19.02 -3.67
N GLU A 111 19.13 -19.84 -3.13
CA GLU A 111 19.01 -20.50 -1.84
C GLU A 111 19.70 -19.73 -0.69
N GLY A 112 20.37 -18.60 -0.98
CA GLY A 112 21.14 -17.77 -0.03
C GLY A 112 22.38 -18.45 0.58
N PHE A 113 23.19 -17.70 1.33
CA PHE A 113 24.26 -18.22 2.22
C PHE A 113 23.83 -18.26 3.69
N ASP A 114 24.67 -18.87 4.54
CA ASP A 114 24.45 -19.14 5.97
C ASP A 114 24.06 -17.88 6.77
N GLU A 115 23.09 -18.03 7.69
CA GLU A 115 22.50 -16.93 8.47
C GLU A 115 23.43 -16.39 9.56
N GLU A 116 24.51 -17.10 9.90
CA GLU A 116 25.37 -16.78 11.05
C GLU A 116 26.28 -15.56 10.84
N THR A 117 26.50 -15.13 9.59
CA THR A 117 27.24 -13.90 9.27
C THR A 117 26.30 -12.70 9.14
N LEU A 118 25.96 -12.09 10.28
CA LEU A 118 25.28 -10.78 10.34
C LEU A 118 26.22 -9.61 9.99
N ASP A 119 27.55 -9.83 10.07
CA ASP A 119 28.58 -8.79 9.95
C ASP A 119 28.99 -8.45 8.51
N THR A 120 28.58 -9.24 7.51
CA THR A 120 28.92 -8.93 6.10
C THR A 120 27.80 -8.09 5.46
N GLU A 121 28.10 -6.82 5.19
CA GLU A 121 27.32 -6.00 4.27
C GLU A 121 27.26 -6.72 2.92
N ARG A 122 26.08 -7.25 2.60
CA ARG A 122 25.86 -7.82 1.28
C ARG A 122 25.67 -6.64 0.33
N PRO A 123 26.32 -6.61 -0.85
CA PRO A 123 25.98 -5.64 -1.87
C PRO A 123 24.54 -5.92 -2.30
N GLY A 124 23.62 -5.20 -1.69
CA GLY A 124 22.29 -5.02 -2.24
C GLY A 124 22.42 -4.42 -3.63
N SER A 125 21.52 -4.78 -4.54
CA SER A 125 21.30 -3.95 -5.72
C SER A 125 20.87 -2.57 -5.24
N PRO A 126 21.81 -1.61 -5.12
CA PRO A 126 22.31 -0.89 -6.27
C PRO A 126 23.85 -0.79 -6.41
N ALA A 127 24.64 -1.70 -5.85
CA ALA A 127 26.11 -1.65 -6.00
C ALA A 127 26.61 -1.94 -7.44
N GLU A 128 25.86 -2.72 -8.21
CA GLU A 128 26.24 -3.16 -9.56
C GLU A 128 26.26 -2.03 -10.60
N LEU A 129 27.12 -2.16 -11.62
CA LEU A 129 27.14 -1.27 -12.78
C LEU A 129 26.12 -1.75 -13.83
N ILE A 130 25.46 -0.80 -14.50
CA ILE A 130 24.55 -1.11 -15.60
C ILE A 130 25.39 -1.24 -16.88
N THR A 131 25.80 -2.47 -17.19
CA THR A 131 26.47 -2.80 -18.45
C THR A 131 25.49 -3.42 -19.43
N GLN A 132 25.82 -3.40 -20.73
CA GLN A 132 25.05 -4.11 -21.74
C GLN A 132 25.01 -5.60 -21.40
N LEU A 133 23.83 -6.13 -21.10
CA LEU A 133 23.63 -7.56 -20.93
C LEU A 133 23.53 -8.25 -22.29
N ASP A 134 23.83 -9.56 -22.31
CA ASP A 134 23.53 -10.40 -23.46
C ASP A 134 22.01 -10.58 -23.60
N GLU A 135 21.50 -10.71 -24.82
CA GLU A 135 20.07 -10.91 -25.07
C GLU A 135 19.53 -12.14 -24.33
N ASN A 136 20.33 -13.21 -24.23
CA ASN A 136 19.94 -14.47 -23.60
C ASN A 136 20.35 -14.55 -22.12
N ASP A 137 20.88 -13.48 -21.52
CA ASP A 137 21.17 -13.43 -20.10
C ASP A 137 19.86 -13.65 -19.30
N PRO A 138 19.80 -14.62 -18.37
CA PRO A 138 18.60 -14.89 -17.57
C PRO A 138 18.07 -13.65 -16.83
N ARG A 139 18.95 -12.73 -16.43
CA ARG A 139 18.58 -11.48 -15.76
C ARG A 139 17.94 -10.48 -16.72
N ALA A 140 18.36 -10.47 -17.99
CA ALA A 140 17.74 -9.64 -19.03
C ALA A 140 16.36 -10.20 -19.42
N ILE A 141 16.23 -11.52 -19.57
CA ILE A 141 14.98 -12.27 -19.77
C ILE A 141 13.98 -11.94 -18.64
N ASP A 142 14.39 -12.11 -17.37
CA ASP A 142 13.54 -11.80 -16.21
C ASP A 142 13.09 -10.33 -16.22
N PHE A 143 14.01 -9.39 -16.47
CA PHE A 143 13.68 -7.97 -16.50
C PHE A 143 12.73 -7.58 -17.64
N ARG A 144 12.84 -8.20 -18.83
CA ARG A 144 11.86 -8.05 -19.92
C ARG A 144 10.47 -8.51 -19.47
N ASN A 145 10.37 -9.64 -18.78
CA ASN A 145 9.10 -10.17 -18.27
C ASN A 145 8.48 -9.28 -17.20
N ILE A 146 9.29 -8.72 -16.30
CA ILE A 146 8.86 -7.73 -15.31
C ILE A 146 8.31 -6.49 -16.01
N LEU A 147 9.09 -5.90 -16.95
CA LEU A 147 8.70 -4.67 -17.63
C LEU A 147 7.37 -4.83 -18.36
N ARG A 148 7.12 -5.98 -19.01
CA ARG A 148 5.86 -6.30 -19.68
C ARG A 148 4.64 -6.15 -18.77
N THR A 149 4.77 -6.29 -17.45
CA THR A 149 3.66 -6.08 -16.51
C THR A 149 3.07 -4.68 -16.63
N TRP A 150 3.90 -3.65 -16.83
CA TRP A 150 3.48 -2.26 -17.10
C TRP A 150 2.71 -2.08 -18.40
N PHE A 151 2.78 -3.05 -19.30
CA PHE A 151 2.15 -3.09 -20.62
C PHE A 151 1.13 -4.23 -20.71
N GLY A 152 0.44 -4.53 -19.60
CA GLY A 152 -0.63 -5.54 -19.57
C GLY A 152 -0.17 -6.99 -19.68
N ARG A 153 1.13 -7.26 -19.60
CA ARG A 153 1.78 -8.56 -19.85
C ARG A 153 1.68 -9.05 -21.30
N ASN A 154 1.51 -8.14 -22.26
CA ASN A 154 1.56 -8.46 -23.68
C ASN A 154 2.94 -9.00 -24.09
N PRO A 155 3.05 -9.85 -25.15
CA PRO A 155 4.33 -10.41 -25.60
C PRO A 155 5.39 -9.34 -25.89
N TRP A 156 6.68 -9.66 -25.69
CA TRP A 156 7.75 -8.69 -25.95
C TRP A 156 7.73 -8.17 -27.41
N SER A 157 7.38 -9.02 -28.36
CA SER A 157 7.23 -8.66 -29.78
C SER A 157 6.25 -7.52 -30.07
N THR A 158 5.32 -7.21 -29.16
CA THR A 158 4.38 -6.09 -29.32
C THR A 158 4.89 -4.77 -28.72
N MET A 159 6.03 -4.79 -28.03
CA MET A 159 6.65 -3.61 -27.42
C MET A 159 7.23 -2.68 -28.49
N ARG A 160 7.00 -1.39 -28.33
CA ARG A 160 7.51 -0.35 -29.22
C ARG A 160 8.08 0.82 -28.41
N LEU A 161 9.03 1.54 -28.99
CA LEU A 161 9.79 2.56 -28.27
C LEU A 161 8.91 3.69 -27.74
N LEU A 162 7.91 4.15 -28.51
CA LEU A 162 7.06 5.27 -28.09
C LEU A 162 6.30 4.98 -26.79
N GLU A 163 5.66 3.82 -26.68
CA GLU A 163 4.92 3.44 -25.46
C GLU A 163 5.87 3.26 -24.26
N VAL A 164 7.10 2.79 -24.48
CA VAL A 164 8.12 2.72 -23.42
C VAL A 164 8.57 4.12 -23.00
N GLN A 165 8.76 5.03 -23.94
CA GLN A 165 9.08 6.43 -23.65
C GLN A 165 7.96 7.12 -22.87
N GLN A 166 6.69 6.88 -23.22
CA GLN A 166 5.54 7.37 -22.46
C GLN A 166 5.56 6.87 -21.01
N TRP A 167 5.85 5.58 -20.81
CA TRP A 167 5.97 5.00 -19.48
C TRP A 167 7.14 5.60 -18.67
N ILE A 168 8.32 5.72 -19.28
CA ILE A 168 9.49 6.33 -18.63
C ILE A 168 9.17 7.79 -18.27
N TYR A 169 8.66 8.55 -19.23
CA TYR A 169 8.37 9.97 -19.05
C TYR A 169 7.35 10.20 -17.92
N TRP A 170 6.30 9.38 -17.86
CA TRP A 170 5.36 9.39 -16.74
C TRP A 170 6.03 8.99 -15.42
N SER A 171 6.87 7.95 -15.40
CA SER A 171 7.52 7.49 -14.16
C SER A 171 8.45 8.56 -13.56
N ILE A 172 9.06 9.39 -14.41
CA ILE A 172 10.01 10.43 -14.01
C ILE A 172 9.29 11.76 -13.74
N PHE A 173 8.38 12.16 -14.63
CA PHE A 173 7.79 13.50 -14.60
C PHE A 173 6.32 13.50 -14.22
N SER A 174 5.67 12.36 -13.97
CA SER A 174 4.23 12.27 -13.66
C SER A 174 3.35 13.03 -14.67
N LYS A 175 3.74 13.02 -15.95
CA LYS A 175 3.11 13.75 -17.05
C LYS A 175 2.95 12.85 -18.28
N GLU A 176 2.03 13.25 -19.15
CA GLU A 176 1.92 12.69 -20.49
C GLU A 176 3.09 13.19 -21.35
N LEU A 177 3.61 12.31 -22.21
CA LEU A 177 4.66 12.66 -23.16
C LEU A 177 4.04 13.41 -24.35
N GLU A 178 4.32 14.70 -24.45
CA GLU A 178 3.97 15.54 -25.59
C GLU A 178 5.21 15.75 -26.48
N GLU A 179 5.30 15.00 -27.59
CA GLU A 179 6.50 15.01 -28.45
C GLU A 179 6.79 16.38 -29.08
N GLU A 180 5.76 17.16 -29.39
CA GLU A 180 5.88 18.44 -30.10
C GLU A 180 6.50 19.56 -29.24
N ASN A 181 6.32 19.50 -27.91
CA ASN A 181 6.72 20.57 -26.98
C ASN A 181 7.69 20.08 -25.90
N LEU A 182 8.42 19.00 -26.14
CA LEU A 182 9.31 18.40 -25.15
C LEU A 182 10.54 19.28 -24.86
N PRO A 183 10.77 19.74 -23.61
CA PRO A 183 11.96 20.50 -23.27
C PRO A 183 13.25 19.70 -23.52
N GLN A 184 14.30 20.36 -24.01
CA GLN A 184 15.56 19.69 -24.34
C GLN A 184 16.19 18.96 -23.14
N SER A 185 16.06 19.50 -21.93
CA SER A 185 16.52 18.84 -20.70
C SER A 185 15.77 17.55 -20.41
N HIS A 186 14.46 17.51 -20.65
CA HIS A 186 13.64 16.32 -20.48
C HIS A 186 13.98 15.27 -21.54
N LYS A 187 14.19 15.71 -22.78
CA LYS A 187 14.60 14.83 -23.87
C LYS A 187 15.93 14.14 -23.56
N ALA A 188 16.93 14.88 -23.10
CA ALA A 188 18.22 14.30 -22.70
C ALA A 188 18.06 13.23 -21.60
N VAL A 189 17.27 13.52 -20.55
CA VAL A 189 16.98 12.55 -19.48
C VAL A 189 16.27 11.31 -20.03
N LEU A 190 15.29 11.49 -20.91
CA LEU A 190 14.56 10.39 -21.53
C LEU A 190 15.48 9.51 -22.38
N ASP A 191 16.30 10.10 -23.24
CA ASP A 191 17.23 9.41 -24.13
C ASP A 191 18.28 8.61 -23.32
N ASP A 192 18.88 9.24 -22.30
CA ASP A 192 19.83 8.57 -21.39
C ASP A 192 19.17 7.40 -20.64
N THR A 193 17.92 7.59 -20.22
CA THR A 193 17.16 6.56 -19.49
C THR A 193 16.82 5.37 -20.39
N VAL A 194 16.44 5.63 -21.64
CA VAL A 194 16.19 4.59 -22.65
C VAL A 194 17.47 3.81 -22.92
N ASP A 195 18.62 4.46 -23.05
CA ASP A 195 19.90 3.77 -23.26
C ASP A 195 20.23 2.81 -22.10
N LEU A 196 20.13 3.28 -20.86
CA LEU A 196 20.34 2.43 -19.68
C LEU A 196 19.33 1.28 -19.59
N LEU A 197 18.08 1.54 -19.97
CA LEU A 197 17.03 0.51 -20.02
C LEU A 197 17.37 -0.55 -21.07
N GLN A 198 17.76 -0.19 -22.29
CA GLN A 198 18.13 -1.14 -23.35
C GLN A 198 19.33 -2.01 -22.96
N LYS A 199 20.32 -1.42 -22.26
CA LYS A 199 21.44 -2.18 -21.67
C LYS A 199 20.95 -3.24 -20.70
N ARG A 200 20.03 -2.88 -19.80
CA ARG A 200 19.42 -3.80 -18.83
C ARG A 200 18.54 -4.87 -19.49
N LEU A 201 17.86 -4.52 -20.57
CA LEU A 201 17.03 -5.43 -21.37
C LEU A 201 17.85 -6.38 -22.23
N GLY A 202 19.16 -6.14 -22.38
CA GLY A 202 20.05 -6.96 -23.21
C GLY A 202 19.83 -6.83 -24.73
N LYS A 203 18.92 -5.95 -25.17
CA LYS A 203 18.63 -5.71 -26.58
C LYS A 203 17.88 -4.38 -26.80
N PRO A 204 17.93 -3.80 -28.01
CA PRO A 204 17.18 -2.60 -28.32
C PRO A 204 15.66 -2.82 -28.32
N ILE A 205 14.92 -1.77 -28.00
CA ILE A 205 13.46 -1.74 -28.10
C ILE A 205 13.10 -1.41 -29.56
N PRO A 206 12.17 -2.15 -30.21
CA PRO A 206 11.79 -1.86 -31.58
C PRO A 206 11.19 -0.45 -31.76
N GLU A 207 11.64 0.26 -32.78
CA GLU A 207 11.14 1.59 -33.15
C GLU A 207 9.66 1.61 -33.53
N GLY A 208 9.04 2.78 -33.39
CA GLY A 208 7.64 3.04 -33.76
C GLY A 208 6.68 3.06 -32.57
N SER A 209 5.40 2.82 -32.85
CA SER A 209 4.29 2.83 -31.89
C SER A 209 3.37 1.64 -32.10
N ASN A 210 2.78 1.16 -31.00
CA ASN A 210 1.70 0.19 -31.02
C ASN A 210 0.58 0.63 -30.04
N PRO A 211 -0.46 1.32 -30.54
CA PRO A 211 -1.52 1.87 -29.70
C PRO A 211 -2.36 0.83 -28.93
N SER A 212 -2.24 -0.46 -29.27
CA SER A 212 -2.91 -1.56 -28.56
C SER A 212 -2.16 -1.98 -27.28
N ASN A 213 -0.90 -1.55 -27.13
CA ASN A 213 -0.02 -1.93 -26.03
C ASN A 213 0.31 -0.74 -25.13
N ARG A 214 -0.73 -0.02 -24.69
CA ARG A 214 -0.57 1.18 -23.87
C ARG A 214 0.01 0.85 -22.49
N PRO A 215 0.94 1.66 -21.97
CA PRO A 215 1.43 1.51 -20.61
C PRO A 215 0.35 1.89 -19.59
N MET A 216 0.45 1.32 -18.39
CA MET A 216 -0.29 1.78 -17.22
C MET A 216 0.39 3.03 -16.66
N LEU A 217 -0.33 4.15 -16.61
CA LEU A 217 0.18 5.45 -16.16
C LEU A 217 -0.62 5.94 -14.95
N LEU A 218 -0.54 5.20 -13.84
CA LEU A 218 -1.46 5.26 -12.69
C LEU A 218 -1.89 6.67 -12.26
N ASN A 219 -0.94 7.60 -12.15
CA ASN A 219 -1.18 8.93 -11.60
C ASN A 219 -1.92 9.89 -12.55
N ILE A 220 -1.90 9.60 -13.85
CA ILE A 220 -2.49 10.46 -14.90
C ILE A 220 -3.63 9.76 -15.63
N ASP A 221 -3.68 8.43 -15.60
CA ASP A 221 -4.81 7.66 -16.09
C ASP A 221 -6.12 8.12 -15.43
N LYS A 222 -7.21 7.97 -16.19
CA LYS A 222 -8.54 8.35 -15.75
C LYS A 222 -8.89 7.62 -14.44
N PRO A 223 -9.40 8.32 -13.40
CA PRO A 223 -9.73 7.66 -12.15
C PRO A 223 -10.86 6.65 -12.35
N ASN A 224 -10.70 5.46 -11.78
CA ASN A 224 -11.73 4.42 -11.84
C ASN A 224 -12.54 4.40 -10.55
N VAL A 225 -13.45 5.38 -10.39
CA VAL A 225 -14.36 5.44 -9.24
C VAL A 225 -15.72 4.87 -9.61
N LEU A 226 -16.21 3.93 -8.81
CA LEU A 226 -17.58 3.44 -8.88
C LEU A 226 -18.37 3.97 -7.69
N TRP A 227 -19.58 4.47 -7.94
CA TRP A 227 -20.41 4.99 -6.87
C TRP A 227 -20.87 3.90 -5.92
N ARG A 228 -21.14 4.35 -4.69
CA ARG A 228 -21.78 3.54 -3.66
C ARG A 228 -22.96 4.28 -3.06
N PRO A 229 -23.90 3.53 -2.46
CA PRO A 229 -25.04 4.14 -1.80
C PRO A 229 -24.60 4.98 -0.60
N PHE A 230 -25.29 6.09 -0.35
CA PHE A 230 -25.21 6.87 0.89
C PHE A 230 -25.36 5.97 2.11
N THR A 231 -26.35 5.08 2.08
CA THR A 231 -26.65 4.14 3.17
C THR A 231 -25.45 3.26 3.53
N PHE A 232 -24.65 2.83 2.55
CA PHE A 232 -23.44 2.06 2.81
C PHE A 232 -22.39 2.88 3.59
N TYR A 233 -22.10 4.10 3.15
CA TYR A 233 -21.17 4.97 3.85
C TYR A 233 -21.68 5.34 5.26
N ALA A 234 -22.98 5.61 5.39
CA ALA A 234 -23.60 5.96 6.67
C ALA A 234 -23.52 4.80 7.67
N ILE A 235 -23.83 3.57 7.23
CA ILE A 235 -23.70 2.36 8.07
C ILE A 235 -22.24 2.13 8.46
N SER A 236 -21.31 2.21 7.51
CA SER A 236 -19.87 2.04 7.79
C SER A 236 -19.38 3.05 8.82
N MET A 237 -19.73 4.33 8.66
CA MET A 237 -19.40 5.39 9.62
C MET A 237 -19.99 5.09 11.00
N PHE A 238 -21.27 4.74 11.06
CA PHE A 238 -21.96 4.47 12.33
C PHE A 238 -21.33 3.30 13.09
N VAL A 239 -21.05 2.19 12.40
CA VAL A 239 -20.39 1.03 13.01
C VAL A 239 -18.99 1.37 13.50
N ASN A 240 -18.22 2.16 12.75
CA ASN A 240 -16.90 2.61 13.20
C ASN A 240 -16.97 3.51 14.44
N ILE A 241 -17.96 4.41 14.54
CA ILE A 241 -18.20 5.23 15.74
C ILE A 241 -18.54 4.35 16.94
N LEU A 242 -19.41 3.34 16.75
CA LEU A 242 -19.75 2.41 17.83
C LEU A 242 -18.55 1.59 18.30
N LEU A 243 -17.72 1.10 17.37
CA LEU A 243 -16.51 0.35 17.70
C LEU A 243 -15.49 1.21 18.43
N ASP A 244 -15.27 2.44 17.97
CA ASP A 244 -14.42 3.42 18.67
C ASP A 244 -14.90 3.63 20.12
N GLN A 245 -16.19 3.95 20.32
CA GLN A 245 -16.75 4.09 21.66
C GLN A 245 -16.63 2.80 22.49
N TRP A 246 -16.77 1.63 21.86
CA TRP A 246 -16.60 0.35 22.54
C TRP A 246 -15.15 0.11 22.98
N TYR A 247 -14.14 0.45 22.17
CA TYR A 247 -12.74 0.37 22.56
C TYR A 247 -12.43 1.31 23.72
N GLN A 248 -12.98 2.52 23.71
CA GLN A 248 -12.79 3.47 24.80
C GLN A 248 -13.39 2.96 26.11
N ARG A 249 -14.66 2.52 26.10
CA ARG A 249 -15.37 2.07 27.31
C ARG A 249 -14.92 0.69 27.81
N SER A 250 -14.69 -0.25 26.91
CA SER A 250 -14.49 -1.66 27.28
C SER A 250 -13.01 -2.05 27.36
N ARG A 251 -12.13 -1.33 26.66
CA ARG A 251 -10.71 -1.70 26.50
C ARG A 251 -9.74 -0.62 26.99
N ASN A 252 -10.22 0.43 27.65
CA ASN A 252 -9.43 1.55 28.19
C ASN A 252 -8.57 2.25 27.14
N PHE A 253 -9.07 2.37 25.91
CA PHE A 253 -8.46 3.23 24.92
C PHE A 253 -8.86 4.68 25.13
N TYR A 254 -7.95 5.58 24.83
CA TYR A 254 -8.21 7.01 24.69
C TYR A 254 -8.15 7.37 23.21
N ARG A 255 -9.15 8.12 22.73
CA ARG A 255 -9.09 8.72 21.39
C ARG A 255 -8.36 10.05 21.45
N GLY A 256 -7.29 10.17 20.70
CA GLY A 256 -6.46 11.37 20.63
C GLY A 256 -6.33 11.93 19.22
N LYS A 257 -5.82 13.16 19.15
CA LYS A 257 -5.45 13.84 17.92
C LYS A 257 -4.18 14.65 18.14
N TYR A 258 -3.19 14.45 17.28
CA TYR A 258 -1.91 15.17 17.34
C TYR A 258 -1.55 15.68 15.95
N ALA A 259 -1.42 17.01 15.81
CA ALA A 259 -1.17 17.69 14.53
C ALA A 259 -2.02 17.16 13.35
N GLY A 260 -3.28 16.80 13.62
CA GLY A 260 -4.20 16.29 12.60
C GLY A 260 -4.16 14.78 12.35
N LEU A 261 -3.23 14.04 12.96
CA LEU A 261 -3.22 12.58 13.02
C LEU A 261 -4.17 12.11 14.15
N GLU A 262 -5.15 11.28 13.80
CA GLU A 262 -6.12 10.73 14.76
C GLU A 262 -5.74 9.29 15.12
N TYR A 263 -5.95 8.91 16.38
CA TYR A 263 -5.51 7.61 16.88
C TYR A 263 -6.33 7.15 18.09
N LEU A 264 -6.29 5.84 18.34
CA LEU A 264 -6.65 5.23 19.62
C LEU A 264 -5.38 4.77 20.31
N VAL A 265 -5.20 5.15 21.57
CA VAL A 265 -4.06 4.72 22.39
C VAL A 265 -4.51 4.09 23.68
N ARG A 266 -3.87 3.01 24.10
CA ARG A 266 -4.01 2.42 25.43
C ARG A 266 -2.64 2.31 26.05
N ILE A 267 -2.47 2.82 27.26
CA ILE A 267 -1.23 2.76 28.03
C ILE A 267 -1.56 2.10 29.37
N PRO A 268 -0.99 0.91 29.69
CA PRO A 268 -1.20 0.30 31.00
C PRO A 268 -0.64 1.21 32.12
N PRO A 269 -1.37 1.44 33.23
CA PRO A 269 -0.96 2.41 34.26
C PRO A 269 0.39 2.10 34.92
N THR A 270 0.80 0.83 34.94
CA THR A 270 2.04 0.38 35.58
C THR A 270 3.21 0.22 34.60
N TRP A 271 2.97 0.49 33.31
CA TRP A 271 3.98 0.35 32.26
C TRP A 271 5.01 1.48 32.34
N GLN A 272 6.27 1.12 32.21
CA GLN A 272 7.42 2.01 32.23
C GLN A 272 8.33 1.74 31.04
N ALA A 273 8.58 2.77 30.25
CA ALA A 273 9.34 2.68 28.99
C ALA A 273 10.77 2.11 29.12
N SER A 274 11.41 2.24 30.29
CA SER A 274 12.79 1.77 30.51
C SER A 274 12.91 0.27 30.77
N ARG A 275 11.86 -0.39 31.25
CA ARG A 275 11.92 -1.79 31.74
C ARG A 275 10.91 -2.72 31.09
N ASP A 276 9.77 -2.18 30.66
CA ASP A 276 8.64 -2.96 30.20
C ASP A 276 8.68 -3.08 28.66
N PRO A 277 7.98 -4.07 28.06
CA PRO A 277 8.06 -4.32 26.62
C PRO A 277 7.69 -3.10 25.77
N SER A 278 8.27 -3.02 24.57
CA SER A 278 8.05 -1.86 23.70
C SER A 278 6.58 -1.67 23.31
N PRO A 279 6.13 -0.42 23.11
CA PRO A 279 4.81 -0.13 22.58
C PRO A 279 4.60 -0.76 21.19
N VAL A 280 3.37 -1.19 20.90
CA VAL A 280 3.00 -1.68 19.56
C VAL A 280 2.15 -0.63 18.85
N VAL A 281 2.59 -0.25 17.65
CA VAL A 281 1.89 0.67 16.76
C VAL A 281 1.33 -0.11 15.58
N PHE A 282 0.00 -0.08 15.40
CA PHE A 282 -0.69 -0.76 14.30
C PHE A 282 -1.03 0.19 13.16
N LEU A 283 -0.52 -0.13 11.97
CA LEU A 283 -0.76 0.56 10.72
C LEU A 283 -1.65 -0.29 9.81
N HIS A 284 -2.93 0.09 9.70
CA HIS A 284 -3.92 -0.69 8.97
C HIS A 284 -3.89 -0.46 7.45
N GLY A 285 -4.35 -1.45 6.70
CA GLY A 285 -4.55 -1.38 5.25
C GLY A 285 -5.89 -0.79 4.84
N LEU A 286 -6.15 -0.75 3.52
CA LEU A 286 -7.38 -0.22 2.94
C LEU A 286 -8.62 -1.01 3.38
N GLY A 287 -9.75 -0.31 3.49
CA GLY A 287 -11.08 -0.90 3.58
C GLY A 287 -11.97 -0.19 4.59
N LEU A 288 -12.54 -0.88 5.57
CA LEU A 288 -13.63 -0.34 6.41
C LEU A 288 -13.19 0.18 7.80
N GLY A 289 -11.91 0.49 7.98
CA GLY A 289 -11.39 0.98 9.26
C GLY A 289 -11.50 -0.05 10.39
N LEU A 290 -11.91 0.39 11.58
CA LEU A 290 -12.02 -0.47 12.78
C LEU A 290 -12.94 -1.67 12.55
N LEU A 291 -13.98 -1.54 11.72
CA LEU A 291 -14.91 -2.62 11.41
C LEU A 291 -14.17 -3.84 10.83
N GLN A 292 -13.30 -3.62 9.84
CA GLN A 292 -12.56 -4.68 9.18
C GLN A 292 -11.56 -5.36 10.14
N TYR A 293 -10.91 -4.58 10.99
CA TYR A 293 -9.87 -5.09 11.89
C TYR A 293 -10.39 -5.45 13.28
N HIS A 294 -11.70 -5.35 13.55
CA HIS A 294 -12.25 -5.53 14.89
C HIS A 294 -11.89 -6.90 15.49
N SER A 295 -12.03 -7.97 14.70
CA SER A 295 -11.68 -9.32 15.16
C SER A 295 -10.22 -9.38 15.59
N PHE A 296 -9.28 -8.95 14.74
CA PHE A 296 -7.86 -8.89 15.06
C PHE A 296 -7.56 -8.02 16.29
N LEU A 297 -7.97 -6.75 16.26
CA LEU A 297 -7.68 -5.77 17.31
C LEU A 297 -8.30 -6.17 18.67
N SER A 298 -9.50 -6.75 18.68
CA SER A 298 -10.13 -7.22 19.91
C SER A 298 -9.35 -8.36 20.58
N HIS A 299 -8.63 -9.19 19.81
CA HIS A 299 -7.74 -10.22 20.33
C HIS A 299 -6.39 -9.65 20.72
N LEU A 300 -5.77 -8.82 19.87
CA LEU A 300 -4.52 -8.10 20.19
C LEU A 300 -4.62 -7.37 21.54
N THR A 301 -5.74 -6.69 21.77
CA THR A 301 -6.00 -5.97 23.02
C THR A 301 -6.25 -6.88 24.24
N ARG A 302 -6.65 -8.15 24.06
CA ARG A 302 -6.74 -9.15 25.14
C ARG A 302 -5.37 -9.75 25.45
N GLU A 303 -4.60 -10.06 24.42
CA GLU A 303 -3.31 -10.73 24.55
C GLU A 303 -2.24 -9.83 25.17
N PHE A 304 -2.18 -8.55 24.77
CA PHE A 304 -1.08 -7.64 25.15
C PHE A 304 -1.52 -6.56 26.13
N VAL A 305 -1.79 -6.96 27.38
CA VAL A 305 -2.17 -6.03 28.48
C VAL A 305 -0.98 -5.39 29.18
N ASP A 306 0.23 -5.89 28.92
CA ASP A 306 1.50 -5.53 29.55
C ASP A 306 2.22 -4.35 28.89
N ARG A 307 1.73 -3.88 27.74
CA ARG A 307 2.38 -2.82 26.94
C ARG A 307 1.39 -1.86 26.30
N PRO A 308 1.83 -0.67 25.89
CA PRO A 308 0.98 0.26 25.18
C PRO A 308 0.64 -0.21 23.78
N LEU A 309 -0.57 0.14 23.34
CA LEU A 309 -1.06 -0.10 21.98
C LEU A 309 -1.51 1.22 21.37
N LEU A 310 -1.05 1.51 20.15
CA LEU A 310 -1.45 2.67 19.37
C LEU A 310 -2.02 2.21 18.02
N ILE A 311 -3.23 2.63 17.70
CA ILE A 311 -3.92 2.32 16.44
C ILE A 311 -4.18 3.64 15.73
N LEU A 312 -3.58 3.83 14.56
CA LEU A 312 -3.83 5.04 13.76
C LEU A 312 -5.20 4.93 13.07
N LEU A 313 -5.93 6.05 13.04
CA LEU A 313 -7.22 6.15 12.38
C LEU A 313 -7.06 6.96 11.09
N GLN A 314 -7.16 6.30 9.94
CA GLN A 314 -6.88 6.93 8.64
C GLN A 314 -8.17 7.03 7.81
N PRO A 315 -8.86 8.19 7.81
CA PRO A 315 -10.20 8.32 7.21
C PRO A 315 -10.20 8.10 5.69
N HIS A 316 -9.14 8.54 5.01
CA HIS A 316 -8.98 8.47 3.55
C HIS A 316 -8.82 7.04 3.01
N ILE A 317 -8.45 6.07 3.85
CA ILE A 317 -8.39 4.64 3.48
C ILE A 317 -9.39 3.76 4.26
N SER A 318 -10.25 4.38 5.07
CA SER A 318 -11.28 3.70 5.87
C SER A 318 -12.70 3.95 5.33
N GLN A 319 -12.82 4.51 4.13
CA GLN A 319 -14.10 4.88 3.50
C GLN A 319 -14.95 5.83 4.35
N ASN A 320 -14.31 6.69 5.15
CA ASN A 320 -15.02 7.64 6.00
C ASN A 320 -15.30 8.94 5.25
N ILE A 321 -16.18 8.87 4.25
CA ILE A 321 -16.47 9.99 3.32
C ILE A 321 -16.96 11.26 4.00
N PHE A 322 -17.54 11.16 5.20
CA PHE A 322 -18.05 12.28 5.97
C PHE A 322 -16.96 12.97 6.81
N HIS A 323 -15.75 12.41 6.85
CA HIS A 323 -14.65 13.03 7.57
C HIS A 323 -14.08 14.21 6.76
N PRO A 324 -13.80 15.38 7.38
CA PRO A 324 -13.32 16.56 6.66
C PRO A 324 -11.99 16.36 5.91
N LYS A 325 -11.13 15.45 6.41
CA LYS A 325 -9.86 15.07 5.75
C LYS A 325 -9.95 13.82 4.85
N TYR A 326 -11.15 13.39 4.46
CA TYR A 326 -11.32 12.15 3.68
C TYR A 326 -10.58 12.18 2.33
N LEU A 327 -10.61 13.30 1.61
CA LEU A 327 -9.87 13.48 0.35
C LEU A 327 -8.53 14.20 0.51
N GLN A 328 -8.08 14.42 1.74
CA GLN A 328 -6.85 15.15 2.04
C GLN A 328 -5.89 14.23 2.82
N PRO A 329 -5.31 13.22 2.16
CA PRO A 329 -4.32 12.36 2.79
C PRO A 329 -3.10 13.20 3.24
N MET A 330 -2.54 12.86 4.38
CA MET A 330 -1.35 13.54 4.91
C MET A 330 -0.12 13.18 4.06
N PRO A 331 0.63 14.15 3.53
CA PRO A 331 1.86 13.86 2.77
C PRO A 331 2.92 13.15 3.61
N ARG A 332 3.78 12.34 2.99
CA ARG A 332 4.81 11.52 3.66
C ARG A 332 5.59 12.28 4.74
N LYS A 333 6.23 13.40 4.39
CA LYS A 333 7.11 14.15 5.31
C LYS A 333 6.35 14.72 6.50
N GLU A 334 5.10 15.12 6.28
CA GLU A 334 4.22 15.58 7.37
C GLU A 334 3.79 14.41 8.25
N PHE A 335 3.44 13.27 7.65
CA PHE A 335 3.06 12.04 8.36
C PHE A 335 4.17 11.52 9.25
N THR A 336 5.39 11.39 8.72
CA THR A 336 6.52 10.84 9.46
C THR A 336 6.90 11.72 10.64
N LYS A 337 7.03 13.03 10.40
CA LYS A 337 7.25 14.03 11.46
C LYS A 337 6.15 14.01 12.53
N THR A 338 4.89 13.92 12.10
CA THR A 338 3.75 13.93 13.02
C THR A 338 3.69 12.66 13.88
N LEU A 339 3.87 11.49 13.27
CA LEU A 339 3.85 10.23 14.00
C LEU A 339 5.01 10.16 14.99
N VAL A 340 6.24 10.48 14.56
CA VAL A 340 7.40 10.45 15.47
C VAL A 340 7.29 11.53 16.55
N GLY A 341 6.75 12.71 16.23
CA GLY A 341 6.41 13.73 17.23
C GLY A 341 5.40 13.23 18.28
N LEU A 342 4.40 12.46 17.87
CA LEU A 342 3.48 11.79 18.80
C LEU A 342 4.20 10.73 19.65
N LEU A 343 5.04 9.88 19.03
CA LEU A 343 5.80 8.87 19.77
C LEU A 343 6.74 9.51 20.80
N ALA A 344 7.38 10.63 20.46
CA ALA A 344 8.22 11.40 21.37
C ALA A 344 7.40 12.05 22.50
N LEU A 345 6.22 12.61 22.19
CA LEU A 345 5.30 13.15 23.21
C LEU A 345 4.86 12.06 24.21
N LEU A 346 4.72 10.82 23.75
CA LEU A 346 4.39 9.67 24.58
C LEU A 346 5.61 9.08 25.32
N GLY A 347 6.82 9.58 25.06
CA GLY A 347 8.07 9.08 25.63
C GLY A 347 8.53 7.74 25.05
N TRP A 348 8.07 7.38 23.85
CA TRP A 348 8.33 6.08 23.22
C TRP A 348 9.46 6.11 22.19
N ALA A 349 9.79 7.28 21.66
CA ALA A 349 10.86 7.46 20.68
C ALA A 349 11.56 8.81 20.87
N GLU A 350 12.75 8.98 20.28
CA GLU A 350 13.49 10.24 20.26
C GLU A 350 13.36 10.91 18.88
N LEU A 351 13.27 12.24 18.86
CA LEU A 351 13.15 13.01 17.62
C LEU A 351 14.47 12.99 16.82
N GLU A 352 15.59 13.06 17.52
CA GLU A 352 16.93 13.03 16.94
C GLU A 352 17.65 11.74 17.32
N PRO A 353 18.53 11.21 16.47
CA PRO A 353 19.36 10.07 16.82
C PRO A 353 20.31 10.44 17.97
N ALA A 354 20.59 9.48 18.84
CA ALA A 354 21.60 9.65 19.88
C ALA A 354 22.97 9.94 19.23
N PRO A 355 23.79 10.85 19.79
CA PRO A 355 25.13 11.14 19.27
C PRO A 355 25.97 9.86 19.21
N SER A 356 26.74 9.72 18.13
CA SER A 356 27.59 8.55 17.86
C SER A 356 28.56 8.31 19.02
N LYS A 357 28.98 7.05 19.20
CA LYS A 357 29.92 6.67 20.27
C LYS A 357 31.26 7.43 20.18
N ASP A 358 31.63 7.92 19.01
CA ASP A 358 32.85 8.73 18.81
C ASP A 358 32.77 10.13 19.44
N ASP A 359 31.56 10.63 19.73
CA ASP A 359 31.33 11.93 20.39
C ASP A 359 31.15 11.81 21.93
N GLN A 360 31.17 10.59 22.49
CA GLN A 360 30.79 10.33 23.89
C GLN A 360 31.91 10.49 24.93
N ASP A 361 33.10 10.93 24.55
CA ASP A 361 34.26 10.93 25.46
C ASP A 361 34.33 12.15 26.41
N LYS A 362 33.26 12.97 26.54
CA LYS A 362 33.29 14.22 27.35
C LYS A 362 32.06 14.55 28.19
N SER A 363 31.11 13.65 28.42
CA SER A 363 30.00 13.93 29.35
C SER A 363 29.73 12.76 30.31
N PRO A 364 29.51 13.03 31.61
CA PRO A 364 29.27 11.99 32.60
C PRO A 364 28.02 11.18 32.26
N ASP A 365 28.17 9.86 32.31
CA ASP A 365 27.16 8.84 32.04
C ASP A 365 26.01 8.93 33.05
N PHE A 366 24.97 9.68 32.68
CA PHE A 366 23.65 9.59 33.29
C PHE A 366 22.81 8.60 32.48
N GLY A 367 23.02 7.29 32.71
CA GLY A 367 22.07 6.19 32.45
C GLY A 367 21.15 6.36 31.23
N ARG A 368 21.71 6.48 30.02
CA ARG A 368 20.92 6.44 28.78
C ARG A 368 20.57 4.99 28.44
N ASP A 369 19.50 4.50 29.04
CA ASP A 369 18.90 3.20 28.75
C ASP A 369 18.57 3.07 27.25
N GLY A 370 19.23 2.13 26.55
CA GLY A 370 19.03 1.78 25.14
C GLY A 370 17.68 1.12 24.81
N HIS A 371 16.61 1.52 25.48
CA HIS A 371 15.29 0.87 25.46
C HIS A 371 14.19 1.66 24.72
N ARG A 372 14.51 2.79 24.08
CA ARG A 372 13.53 3.62 23.38
C ARG A 372 13.30 3.13 21.94
N GLY A 373 12.04 3.14 21.52
CA GLY A 373 11.58 2.69 20.20
C GLY A 373 10.28 1.89 20.28
N VAL A 374 9.61 1.70 19.15
CA VAL A 374 8.34 0.96 19.07
C VAL A 374 8.41 -0.26 18.16
N THR A 375 7.53 -1.22 18.41
CA THR A 375 7.23 -2.29 17.46
C THR A 375 6.17 -1.81 16.47
N LEU A 376 6.51 -1.73 15.18
CA LEU A 376 5.55 -1.43 14.12
C LEU A 376 4.97 -2.72 13.54
N LEU A 377 3.64 -2.82 13.58
CA LEU A 377 2.88 -3.86 12.88
C LEU A 377 2.07 -3.21 11.76
N SER A 378 2.38 -3.55 10.52
CA SER A 378 1.68 -3.00 9.35
C SER A 378 1.06 -4.08 8.49
N HIS A 379 -0.12 -3.81 7.95
CA HIS A 379 -0.79 -4.70 6.99
C HIS A 379 -1.09 -3.98 5.68
N SER A 380 -0.84 -4.64 4.55
CA SER A 380 -1.23 -4.14 3.22
C SER A 380 -0.77 -2.68 3.05
N ASN A 381 -1.65 -1.76 2.63
CA ASN A 381 -1.36 -0.33 2.47
C ASN A 381 -0.71 0.35 3.70
N GLY A 382 -0.91 -0.18 4.91
CA GLY A 382 -0.21 0.31 6.10
C GLY A 382 1.32 0.17 6.00
N SER A 383 1.82 -0.72 5.14
CA SER A 383 3.25 -0.88 4.87
C SER A 383 3.87 0.35 4.22
N TYR A 384 3.10 1.22 3.55
CA TYR A 384 3.63 2.47 3.01
C TYR A 384 4.02 3.44 4.13
N ALA A 385 3.12 3.65 5.10
CA ALA A 385 3.43 4.42 6.29
C ALA A 385 4.62 3.82 7.08
N HIS A 386 4.69 2.48 7.15
CA HIS A 386 5.83 1.79 7.76
C HIS A 386 7.13 2.10 7.02
N ALA A 387 7.14 1.98 5.69
CA ALA A 387 8.29 2.29 4.84
C ALA A 387 8.75 3.75 5.01
N TRP A 388 7.81 4.69 5.10
CA TRP A 388 8.12 6.09 5.32
C TRP A 388 8.86 6.33 6.63
N ILE A 389 8.40 5.70 7.73
CA ILE A 389 9.07 5.85 9.03
C ILE A 389 10.46 5.23 9.01
N LEU A 390 10.63 4.04 8.41
CA LEU A 390 11.95 3.40 8.34
C LEU A 390 12.96 4.23 7.54
N LYS A 391 12.50 4.97 6.52
CA LYS A 391 13.36 5.87 5.75
C LYS A 391 13.72 7.16 6.50
N ASP A 392 12.74 7.77 7.17
CA ASP A 392 12.92 9.11 7.75
C ASP A 392 13.43 9.06 9.20
N TYR A 393 13.02 8.07 9.99
CA TYR A 393 13.32 7.93 11.42
C TYR A 393 13.52 6.44 11.82
N PRO A 394 14.49 5.72 11.22
CA PRO A 394 14.71 4.30 11.52
C PRO A 394 15.00 4.04 13.01
N HIS A 395 15.63 4.99 13.72
CA HIS A 395 15.95 4.88 15.14
C HIS A 395 14.72 4.89 16.07
N ALA A 396 13.56 5.36 15.58
CA ALA A 396 12.32 5.31 16.35
C ALA A 396 11.73 3.88 16.40
N ILE A 397 12.22 2.96 15.56
CA ILE A 397 11.64 1.64 15.36
C ILE A 397 12.58 0.57 15.91
N ARG A 398 12.06 -0.23 16.84
CA ARG A 398 12.80 -1.33 17.46
C ARG A 398 12.58 -2.66 16.75
N ARG A 399 11.35 -2.89 16.29
CA ARG A 399 10.95 -4.12 15.59
C ARG A 399 9.94 -3.81 14.49
N SER A 400 9.99 -4.56 13.41
CA SER A 400 9.13 -4.39 12.23
C SER A 400 8.43 -5.68 11.86
N CYS A 401 7.10 -5.68 11.88
CA CYS A 401 6.26 -6.77 11.38
C CYS A 401 5.45 -6.32 10.17
N PHE A 402 5.63 -7.01 9.05
CA PHE A 402 4.94 -6.76 7.79
C PHE A 402 4.00 -7.92 7.46
N VAL A 403 2.73 -7.63 7.26
CA VAL A 403 1.72 -8.62 6.86
C VAL A 403 1.18 -8.25 5.49
N ASP A 404 1.41 -9.12 4.51
CA ASP A 404 1.09 -8.90 3.09
C ASP A 404 1.48 -7.48 2.61
N PRO A 405 2.74 -7.04 2.82
CA PRO A 405 3.19 -5.70 2.47
C PRO A 405 3.12 -5.43 0.98
N VAL A 406 2.69 -4.21 0.62
CA VAL A 406 2.60 -3.72 -0.78
C VAL A 406 3.73 -2.74 -1.14
N THR A 407 4.77 -2.67 -0.30
CA THR A 407 5.92 -1.76 -0.45
C THR A 407 7.12 -2.39 -1.15
N PHE A 408 7.18 -3.73 -1.22
CA PHE A 408 8.26 -4.45 -1.91
C PHE A 408 7.96 -4.62 -3.39
N CYS A 409 9.02 -4.58 -4.21
CA CYS A 409 8.94 -4.82 -5.65
C CYS A 409 7.90 -3.94 -6.38
N GLY A 410 7.59 -2.75 -5.84
CA GLY A 410 6.57 -1.86 -6.42
C GLY A 410 6.87 -1.47 -7.87
N TRP A 411 8.15 -1.34 -8.21
CA TRP A 411 8.64 -1.05 -9.57
C TRP A 411 8.34 -2.15 -10.59
N GLU A 412 7.98 -3.36 -10.17
CA GLU A 412 7.64 -4.46 -11.06
C GLU A 412 6.21 -4.37 -11.60
N GLY A 413 5.37 -3.50 -11.03
CA GLY A 413 4.05 -3.17 -11.54
C GLY A 413 2.93 -4.15 -11.20
N ASP A 414 3.22 -5.28 -10.53
CA ASP A 414 2.20 -6.29 -10.20
C ASP A 414 1.07 -5.75 -9.32
N VAL A 415 1.41 -5.04 -8.24
CA VAL A 415 0.40 -4.43 -7.34
C VAL A 415 -0.46 -3.43 -8.11
N CYS A 416 0.15 -2.58 -8.93
CA CYS A 416 -0.54 -1.62 -9.79
C CYS A 416 -1.54 -2.33 -10.71
N ARG A 417 -1.02 -3.30 -11.49
CA ARG A 417 -1.78 -4.05 -12.47
C ARG A 417 -2.93 -4.78 -11.82
N ASN A 418 -2.66 -5.60 -10.81
CA ASN A 418 -3.64 -6.49 -10.21
C ASN A 418 -4.76 -5.69 -9.52
N PHE A 419 -4.39 -4.58 -8.85
CA PHE A 419 -5.35 -3.78 -8.11
C PHE A 419 -6.22 -2.87 -9.00
N PHE A 420 -5.65 -2.26 -10.05
CA PHE A 420 -6.34 -1.25 -10.87
C PHE A 420 -6.66 -1.63 -12.32
N TYR A 421 -5.87 -2.49 -12.97
CA TYR A 421 -5.96 -2.67 -14.42
C TYR A 421 -6.41 -4.08 -14.84
N LYS A 422 -6.08 -5.09 -14.02
CA LYS A 422 -6.43 -6.48 -14.29
C LYS A 422 -7.95 -6.64 -14.35
N THR A 423 -8.43 -7.33 -15.37
CA THR A 423 -9.82 -7.76 -15.46
C THR A 423 -10.12 -8.77 -14.34
N CYS A 424 -11.16 -8.49 -13.55
CA CYS A 424 -11.62 -9.42 -12.52
C CYS A 424 -12.25 -10.67 -13.18
N THR A 425 -11.76 -11.85 -12.79
CA THR A 425 -12.23 -13.15 -13.27
C THR A 425 -12.85 -14.00 -12.16
N THR A 426 -12.58 -13.67 -10.89
CA THR A 426 -13.17 -14.36 -9.73
C THR A 426 -14.05 -13.43 -8.89
N GLY A 427 -14.89 -14.01 -8.03
CA GLY A 427 -15.73 -13.26 -7.10
C GLY A 427 -14.92 -12.47 -6.07
N THR A 428 -13.81 -13.02 -5.57
CA THR A 428 -12.94 -12.33 -4.59
C THR A 428 -12.30 -11.09 -5.20
N GLU A 429 -11.79 -11.19 -6.43
CA GLU A 429 -11.24 -10.04 -7.15
C GLU A 429 -12.30 -8.97 -7.38
N LEU A 430 -13.52 -9.36 -7.75
CA LEU A 430 -14.62 -8.42 -7.94
C LEU A 430 -15.03 -7.73 -6.64
N LEU A 431 -15.03 -8.44 -5.50
CA LEU A 431 -15.29 -7.83 -4.19
C LEU A 431 -14.21 -6.80 -3.84
N VAL A 432 -12.94 -7.16 -3.96
CA VAL A 432 -11.83 -6.23 -3.68
C VAL A 432 -11.89 -5.04 -4.64
N ARG A 433 -12.11 -5.29 -5.94
CA ARG A 433 -12.23 -4.23 -6.95
C ARG A 433 -13.38 -3.28 -6.61
N TYR A 434 -14.60 -3.81 -6.47
CA TYR A 434 -15.77 -2.97 -6.25
C TYR A 434 -15.75 -2.33 -4.88
N PHE A 435 -15.46 -3.05 -3.78
CA PHE A 435 -15.56 -2.54 -2.39
C PHE A 435 -14.31 -1.81 -1.88
N VAL A 436 -13.15 -1.94 -2.53
CA VAL A 436 -11.91 -1.28 -2.09
C VAL A 436 -11.29 -0.49 -3.23
N GLY A 437 -10.96 -1.12 -4.36
CA GLY A 437 -10.13 -0.53 -5.40
C GLY A 437 -10.75 0.65 -6.16
N THR A 438 -12.07 0.65 -6.34
CA THR A 438 -12.81 1.74 -7.01
C THR A 438 -13.48 2.70 -6.03
N GLU A 439 -13.08 2.67 -4.76
CA GLU A 439 -13.61 3.58 -3.75
C GLU A 439 -12.97 4.97 -3.88
N LEU A 440 -13.76 6.02 -3.68
CA LEU A 440 -13.36 7.40 -4.00
C LEU A 440 -12.09 7.86 -3.26
N GLY A 441 -12.00 7.62 -1.94
CA GLY A 441 -10.86 8.00 -1.11
C GLY A 441 -9.62 7.16 -1.42
N VAL A 442 -9.80 5.86 -1.67
CA VAL A 442 -8.74 4.96 -2.13
C VAL A 442 -8.18 5.40 -3.48
N VAL A 443 -9.05 5.71 -4.44
CA VAL A 443 -8.66 6.21 -5.77
C VAL A 443 -7.95 7.56 -5.66
N ASN A 444 -8.46 8.47 -4.82
CA ASN A 444 -7.79 9.74 -4.55
C ASN A 444 -6.38 9.52 -3.97
N LEU A 445 -6.21 8.62 -3.00
CA LEU A 445 -4.89 8.30 -2.46
C LEU A 445 -3.98 7.69 -3.53
N LEU A 446 -4.42 6.60 -4.16
CA LEU A 446 -3.57 5.72 -4.95
C LEU A 446 -3.41 6.12 -6.42
N GLN A 447 -4.36 6.84 -7.01
CA GLN A 447 -4.27 7.33 -8.39
C GLN A 447 -3.95 8.83 -8.47
N ARG A 448 -4.01 9.60 -7.38
CA ARG A 448 -3.74 11.05 -7.42
C ARG A 448 -2.66 11.52 -6.47
N ASN A 449 -2.45 10.83 -5.36
CA ASN A 449 -1.48 11.18 -4.32
C ASN A 449 -0.47 10.06 -4.04
N PHE A 450 -0.26 9.14 -5.00
CA PHE A 450 0.67 8.02 -4.86
C PHE A 450 2.08 8.35 -5.37
N ASP A 451 3.05 8.35 -4.45
CA ASP A 451 4.46 8.52 -4.79
C ASP A 451 5.17 7.16 -4.75
N TRP A 452 5.54 6.66 -5.94
CA TRP A 452 6.22 5.38 -6.11
C TRP A 452 7.54 5.27 -5.36
N SER A 453 8.35 6.33 -5.37
CA SER A 453 9.68 6.33 -4.74
C SER A 453 9.55 6.31 -3.22
N SER A 454 8.65 7.14 -2.68
CA SER A 454 8.36 7.15 -1.25
C SER A 454 7.75 5.83 -0.77
N ASN A 455 6.86 5.24 -1.56
CA ASN A 455 6.10 4.04 -1.19
C ASN A 455 6.84 2.71 -1.39
N SER A 456 7.95 2.70 -2.13
CA SER A 456 8.77 1.49 -2.33
C SER A 456 9.80 1.35 -1.21
N LEU A 457 9.87 0.21 -0.53
CA LEU A 457 10.87 -0.05 0.52
C LEU A 457 11.94 -1.00 -0.01
N TRP A 458 13.19 -0.58 0.07
CA TRP A 458 14.33 -1.42 -0.27
C TRP A 458 14.78 -2.22 0.95
N TYR A 459 15.36 -3.40 0.72
CA TYR A 459 15.84 -4.28 1.78
C TYR A 459 16.85 -3.58 2.71
N GLU A 460 17.77 -2.78 2.15
CA GLU A 460 18.83 -2.08 2.87
C GLU A 460 18.28 -0.95 3.77
N GLU A 461 17.03 -0.55 3.54
CA GLU A 461 16.33 0.48 4.33
C GLU A 461 15.63 -0.12 5.55
N ILE A 462 15.73 -1.44 5.77
CA ILE A 462 15.12 -2.12 6.91
C ILE A 462 16.20 -2.47 7.94
N PRO A 463 16.20 -1.81 9.11
CA PRO A 463 17.13 -2.15 10.19
C PRO A 463 16.94 -3.61 10.62
N ASN A 464 18.05 -4.35 10.71
CA ASN A 464 18.07 -5.73 11.18
C ASN A 464 17.15 -6.69 10.39
N ALA A 465 16.94 -6.45 9.09
CA ALA A 465 16.01 -7.21 8.25
C ALA A 465 16.18 -8.74 8.26
N ARG A 466 17.39 -9.24 8.55
CA ARG A 466 17.71 -10.68 8.65
C ARG A 466 17.46 -11.26 10.04
N ASP A 467 17.41 -10.43 11.08
CA ASP A 467 17.24 -10.88 12.45
C ASP A 467 15.75 -11.23 12.68
N PRO A 468 15.39 -12.52 12.81
CA PRO A 468 14.01 -12.92 12.99
C PRO A 468 13.41 -12.42 14.31
N SER A 469 14.22 -12.02 15.29
CA SER A 469 13.74 -11.41 16.53
C SER A 469 13.33 -9.94 16.33
N LYS A 470 13.91 -9.24 15.33
CA LYS A 470 13.65 -7.81 15.06
C LYS A 470 12.74 -7.57 13.87
N THR A 471 12.73 -8.46 12.88
CA THR A 471 11.90 -8.29 11.69
C THR A 471 11.15 -9.57 11.32
N LEU A 472 9.85 -9.43 11.06
CA LEU A 472 8.98 -10.51 10.63
C LEU A 472 8.20 -10.10 9.36
N PHE A 473 8.18 -10.98 8.37
CA PHE A 473 7.42 -10.85 7.13
C PHE A 473 6.44 -12.01 7.03
N LEU A 474 5.15 -11.73 6.82
CA LEU A 474 4.12 -12.72 6.58
C LEU A 474 3.51 -12.50 5.21
N LEU A 475 3.46 -13.55 4.38
CA LEU A 475 2.94 -13.49 3.02
C LEU A 475 1.93 -14.63 2.74
N GLY A 476 0.81 -14.30 2.10
CA GLY A 476 -0.11 -15.28 1.52
C GLY A 476 0.29 -15.66 0.09
N ASP A 477 0.50 -16.94 -0.22
CA ASP A 477 0.90 -17.38 -1.57
C ASP A 477 -0.22 -17.28 -2.62
N LYS A 478 -1.48 -17.15 -2.19
CA LYS A 478 -2.66 -16.93 -3.05
C LYS A 478 -3.16 -15.49 -2.97
N ASP A 479 -2.27 -14.56 -2.65
CA ASP A 479 -2.55 -13.12 -2.71
C ASP A 479 -2.87 -12.70 -4.16
N SER A 480 -4.01 -12.06 -4.36
CA SER A 480 -4.46 -11.60 -5.69
C SER A 480 -3.97 -10.19 -6.03
N ILE A 481 -3.28 -9.52 -5.10
CA ILE A 481 -2.78 -8.15 -5.22
C ILE A 481 -1.26 -8.19 -5.39
N VAL A 482 -0.56 -8.78 -4.40
CA VAL A 482 0.90 -8.85 -4.36
C VAL A 482 1.39 -10.09 -5.10
N SER A 483 2.48 -9.94 -5.87
CA SER A 483 3.21 -11.08 -6.41
C SER A 483 4.07 -11.69 -5.31
N THR A 484 3.47 -12.55 -4.48
CA THR A 484 4.13 -13.16 -3.33
C THR A 484 5.39 -13.93 -3.73
N GLU A 485 5.40 -14.57 -4.90
CA GLU A 485 6.59 -15.23 -5.42
C GLU A 485 7.77 -14.25 -5.60
N ARG A 486 7.53 -13.09 -6.22
CA ARG A 486 8.55 -12.07 -6.46
C ARG A 486 9.06 -11.48 -5.15
N VAL A 487 8.17 -11.18 -4.20
CA VAL A 487 8.56 -10.67 -2.88
C VAL A 487 9.36 -11.71 -2.09
N LYS A 488 8.96 -13.00 -2.11
CA LYS A 488 9.74 -14.08 -1.49
C LYS A 488 11.12 -14.21 -2.11
N LEU A 489 11.20 -14.19 -3.43
CA LEU A 489 12.47 -14.26 -4.14
C LEU A 489 13.37 -13.07 -3.76
N TYR A 490 12.82 -11.86 -3.72
CA TYR A 490 13.52 -10.65 -3.32
C TYR A 490 14.05 -10.73 -1.88
N LEU A 491 13.20 -11.08 -0.90
CA LEU A 491 13.64 -11.15 0.50
C LEU A 491 14.65 -12.29 0.74
N ARG A 492 14.42 -13.47 0.15
CA ARG A 492 15.34 -14.62 0.25
C ARG A 492 16.68 -14.34 -0.42
N SER A 493 16.67 -13.69 -1.58
CA SER A 493 17.91 -13.32 -2.27
C SER A 493 18.72 -12.34 -1.44
N HIS A 494 18.13 -11.59 -0.50
CA HIS A 494 18.83 -10.73 0.46
C HIS A 494 19.15 -11.41 1.81
N GLY A 495 18.83 -12.70 1.96
CA GLY A 495 19.19 -13.51 3.13
C GLY A 495 18.11 -13.61 4.21
N VAL A 496 16.90 -13.11 3.97
CA VAL A 496 15.78 -13.27 4.91
C VAL A 496 15.22 -14.68 4.78
N ARG A 497 15.34 -15.50 5.83
CA ARG A 497 14.72 -16.84 5.89
C ARG A 497 13.88 -17.05 7.13
N LYS A 498 14.49 -17.13 8.33
CA LYS A 498 13.74 -17.39 9.58
C LYS A 498 12.65 -16.34 9.86
N GLY A 499 12.90 -15.09 9.51
CA GLY A 499 11.94 -13.99 9.64
C GLY A 499 10.89 -13.93 8.53
N LEU A 500 10.82 -14.90 7.62
CA LEU A 500 9.86 -14.95 6.52
C LEU A 500 8.91 -16.14 6.67
N TRP A 501 7.66 -15.85 6.99
CA TRP A 501 6.57 -16.81 7.07
C TRP A 501 5.65 -16.71 5.85
N THR A 502 5.21 -17.87 5.35
CA THR A 502 4.36 -17.95 4.14
C THR A 502 3.22 -18.93 4.34
N ASP A 503 2.01 -18.59 3.90
CA ASP A 503 0.86 -19.50 3.85
C ASP A 503 0.56 -19.92 2.40
N PRO A 504 0.78 -21.19 2.02
CA PRO A 504 0.49 -21.72 0.68
C PRO A 504 -0.97 -21.53 0.23
N ASN A 505 -1.90 -21.38 1.17
CA ASN A 505 -3.31 -21.15 0.90
C ASN A 505 -3.79 -19.76 1.31
N GLY A 506 -2.90 -18.94 1.86
CA GLY A 506 -3.21 -17.62 2.39
C GLY A 506 -3.56 -16.65 1.28
N ARG A 507 -4.67 -15.95 1.45
CA ARG A 507 -5.06 -14.80 0.63
C ARG A 507 -4.63 -13.50 1.32
N HIS A 508 -4.67 -12.39 0.59
CA HIS A 508 -4.35 -11.07 1.12
C HIS A 508 -5.11 -10.76 2.42
N GLY A 509 -4.36 -10.45 3.48
CA GLY A 509 -4.85 -10.14 4.82
C GLY A 509 -5.35 -11.31 5.64
N GLN A 510 -5.34 -12.53 5.10
CA GLN A 510 -5.81 -13.73 5.80
C GLN A 510 -4.96 -14.05 7.02
N ALA A 511 -3.67 -13.67 7.00
CA ALA A 511 -2.77 -13.84 8.13
C ALA A 511 -3.22 -13.07 9.39
N LEU A 512 -4.06 -12.03 9.27
CA LEU A 512 -4.61 -11.31 10.43
C LEU A 512 -5.95 -11.84 10.93
N LEU A 513 -6.53 -12.87 10.29
CA LEU A 513 -7.79 -13.44 10.78
C LEU A 513 -7.55 -14.13 12.13
N ALA A 514 -8.35 -13.72 13.13
CA ALA A 514 -8.25 -14.26 14.48
C ALA A 514 -8.41 -15.79 14.49
N GLY A 515 -7.51 -16.47 15.21
CA GLY A 515 -7.47 -17.93 15.28
C GLY A 515 -6.69 -18.60 14.13
N GLY A 516 -6.26 -17.85 13.11
CA GLY A 516 -5.40 -18.37 12.04
C GLY A 516 -3.93 -18.54 12.46
N ALA A 517 -3.20 -19.39 11.74
CA ALA A 517 -1.78 -19.65 11.99
C ALA A 517 -0.90 -18.39 11.86
N GLY A 518 -1.18 -17.54 10.87
CA GLY A 518 -0.49 -16.26 10.70
C GLY A 518 -0.72 -15.31 11.89
N CYS A 519 -1.95 -15.26 12.41
CA CYS A 519 -2.30 -14.39 13.54
C CYS A 519 -1.59 -14.87 14.81
N LYS A 520 -1.53 -16.20 15.01
CA LYS A 520 -0.76 -16.81 16.08
C LYS A 520 0.72 -16.50 15.95
N MET A 521 1.31 -16.59 14.76
CA MET A 521 2.71 -16.24 14.50
C MET A 521 3.00 -14.79 14.88
N VAL A 522 2.16 -13.83 14.46
CA VAL A 522 2.29 -12.41 14.84
C VAL A 522 2.28 -12.25 16.36
N TYR A 523 1.34 -12.90 17.06
CA TYR A 523 1.24 -12.77 18.51
C TYR A 523 2.40 -13.43 19.25
N ASP A 524 2.83 -14.61 18.82
CA ASP A 524 3.99 -15.29 19.42
C ASP A 524 5.25 -14.44 19.25
N TRP A 525 5.47 -13.88 18.06
CA TRP A 525 6.58 -12.98 17.78
C TRP A 525 6.54 -11.68 18.60
N ILE A 526 5.39 -11.02 18.75
CA ILE A 526 5.26 -9.83 19.62
C ILE A 526 5.55 -10.19 21.09
N ARG A 527 5.20 -11.42 21.52
CA ARG A 527 5.41 -11.91 22.89
C ARG A 527 6.86 -12.25 23.19
N GLU A 528 7.64 -12.65 22.18
CA GLU A 528 9.08 -12.90 22.33
C GLU A 528 9.78 -11.69 22.96
N ARG A 529 10.60 -11.96 23.97
CA ARG A 529 11.33 -10.89 24.68
C ARG A 529 12.29 -10.23 23.70
N GLU A 530 12.30 -8.92 23.74
CA GLU A 530 13.16 -8.09 22.91
C GLU A 530 14.58 -8.13 23.50
N ILE A 531 15.37 -9.12 23.09
CA ILE A 531 16.78 -9.26 23.49
C ILE A 531 17.57 -8.02 23.08
#